data_AF-A0A936IIX8-F1
#
_entry.id   AF-A0A936IIX8-F1
#
_cell.length_a   1.000
_cell.length_b   1.000
_cell.length_c   1.000
_cell.angle_alpha   90.00
_cell.angle_beta   90.00
_cell.angle_gamma   90.00
#
_symmetry.space_group_name_H-M   'P 1'
#
loop_
_entity.id
_entity.type
_entity.pdbx_description
1 polymer ?
#
loop_
_entity_poly.entity_id
_entity_poly.type
_entity_poly.pdbx_seq_one_letter_code
_entity_poly.pdbx_strand_id
1 'polypeptide(L)'
;MAVKGPLNIIETHFEKGLLGLAALTLVGVALYYGALGPYRIEFDGERLGPEQLDERIAAKAVQLAEKLKPTTVKPDDVPNFSQQLRARFETPIFQADPNGGLALAPRLPIAVPLGAPLPTLDDATAVREAVSLVKVLPPARPVVATGISQVQRRPLTLDPTTPPQPGQPGQPGQPGRPTVEAESVGLSWVTVAAYYPREALRNLMTEAKYVSYRAQVFVVSVDAQRQEMLPSGEWSDWVDVERGPGTLSVEVPTPVYDEATGSVVNQADLDRQIELVRAAQRLILQPPFYPVDSGDVWDVPPLPNLSSEVRSAPPDRGAEPEPEPRPGRPPPGGRPAGPAPQQVRQELDRKVRDADQAVRAGRLEEAERLAREVFDHPQATAALRNRADQVIKRVASLKRPTARGPEDPNALVVNPVGKDRDPAIWFHDETVDPGKTYRYRLRVKIWNRYVGKRAELRDPADANKTVLVGDWSEPSDPILVYPRTHFFVRSRAFGDEPAVSCEVFTWHSGRWLRETFSARVGDVIGDTKEVRLDDGPDGRPVRETVDFSTGAVVLDLRFDEPMVLRRSQGKGEFAYAESRSIRVVYLDPSDGQVKERVDRLDRADPRYLRLREEVGAD
;
A
#
# COMPACT_ATOMS: atom_id res chain seq x y z
N MET A 1 20.91 -81.76 -1.91
CA MET A 1 21.84 -81.23 -0.89
C MET A 1 22.73 -80.19 -1.56
N ALA A 2 22.42 -78.90 -1.37
CA ALA A 2 23.24 -77.82 -1.91
C ALA A 2 24.40 -77.56 -0.94
N VAL A 3 25.62 -77.79 -1.40
CA VAL A 3 26.85 -77.56 -0.64
C VAL A 3 27.00 -76.05 -0.45
N LYS A 4 26.85 -75.58 0.80
CA LYS A 4 27.18 -74.20 1.17
C LYS A 4 28.69 -74.04 1.04
N GLY A 5 29.13 -73.28 0.03
CA GLY A 5 30.52 -72.88 -0.11
C GLY A 5 31.00 -72.05 1.09
N PRO A 6 32.28 -72.12 1.45
CA PRO A 6 32.83 -71.36 2.57
C PRO A 6 32.64 -69.86 2.32
N LEU A 7 31.95 -69.19 3.25
CA LEU A 7 31.72 -67.75 3.21
C LEU A 7 33.08 -67.03 3.11
N ASN A 8 33.19 -66.19 2.09
CA ASN A 8 34.41 -65.50 1.73
C ASN A 8 34.76 -64.52 2.85
N ILE A 9 35.98 -64.60 3.38
CA ILE A 9 36.45 -63.82 4.55
C ILE A 9 36.20 -62.31 4.35
N ILE A 10 36.23 -61.84 3.11
CA ILE A 10 35.96 -60.45 2.73
C ILE A 10 34.54 -60.01 3.15
N GLU A 11 33.53 -60.88 3.03
CA GLU A 11 32.14 -60.57 3.33
C GLU A 11 31.89 -60.47 4.85
N THR A 12 32.61 -61.28 5.64
CA THR A 12 32.52 -61.23 7.12
C THR A 12 33.19 -59.99 7.74
N HIS A 13 34.08 -59.33 6.99
CA HIS A 13 34.80 -58.14 7.46
C HIS A 13 34.32 -56.83 6.85
N PHE A 14 33.50 -56.86 5.79
CA PHE A 14 32.98 -55.66 5.15
C PHE A 14 32.13 -54.81 6.10
N GLU A 15 31.25 -55.43 6.89
CA GLU A 15 30.41 -54.73 7.87
C GLU A 15 31.24 -53.95 8.90
N LYS A 16 32.33 -54.54 9.40
CA LYS A 16 33.23 -53.90 10.37
C LYS A 16 33.99 -52.73 9.72
N GLY A 17 34.34 -52.84 8.44
CA GLY A 17 34.94 -51.76 7.67
C GLY A 17 33.98 -50.58 7.51
N LEU A 18 32.71 -50.84 7.18
CA LEU A 18 31.69 -49.81 7.03
C LEU A 18 31.41 -49.08 8.36
N LEU A 19 31.34 -49.84 9.47
CA LEU A 19 31.11 -49.29 10.80
C LEU A 19 32.29 -48.44 11.29
N GLY A 20 33.52 -48.86 10.98
CA GLY A 20 34.74 -48.08 11.21
C GLY A 20 34.76 -46.77 10.42
N LEU A 21 34.36 -46.80 9.14
CA LEU A 21 34.29 -45.61 8.29
C LEU A 21 33.22 -44.63 8.81
N ALA A 22 32.03 -45.12 9.19
CA ALA A 22 30.96 -44.28 9.73
C ALA A 22 31.38 -43.56 11.03
N ALA A 23 32.06 -44.27 11.94
CA ALA A 23 32.59 -43.67 13.17
C ALA A 23 33.64 -42.59 12.87
N LEU A 24 34.52 -42.83 11.90
CA LEU A 24 35.57 -41.89 11.50
C LEU A 24 34.99 -40.63 10.84
N THR A 25 33.96 -40.79 10.00
CA THR A 25 33.20 -39.67 9.42
C THR A 25 32.50 -38.86 10.51
N LEU A 26 31.89 -39.50 11.50
CA LEU A 26 31.20 -38.80 12.58
C LEU A 26 32.17 -38.02 13.47
N VAL A 27 33.35 -38.57 13.76
CA VAL A 27 34.45 -37.85 14.44
C VAL A 27 34.96 -36.69 13.58
N GLY A 28 35.08 -36.88 12.27
CA GLY A 28 35.47 -35.83 11.33
C GLY A 28 34.47 -34.66 11.29
N VAL A 29 33.17 -34.96 11.26
CA VAL A 29 32.09 -33.97 11.35
C VAL A 29 32.14 -33.26 12.70
N ALA A 30 32.30 -33.98 13.81
CA ALA A 30 32.40 -33.38 15.14
C ALA A 30 33.62 -32.45 15.27
N LEU A 31 34.77 -32.82 14.71
CA LEU A 31 35.97 -31.97 14.67
C LEU A 31 35.77 -30.75 13.75
N TYR A 32 35.18 -30.95 12.58
CA TYR A 32 34.96 -29.88 11.61
C TYR A 32 33.98 -28.83 12.14
N TYR A 33 32.86 -29.27 12.72
CA TYR A 33 31.84 -28.36 13.26
C TYR A 33 32.14 -27.86 14.66
N GLY A 34 32.77 -28.67 15.52
CA GLY A 34 33.06 -28.31 16.91
C GLY A 34 34.36 -27.53 17.09
N ALA A 35 35.45 -27.92 16.40
CA ALA A 35 36.77 -27.31 16.60
C ALA A 35 37.17 -26.34 15.48
N LEU A 36 36.80 -26.61 14.23
CA LEU A 36 37.19 -25.79 13.08
C LEU A 36 36.13 -24.76 12.66
N GLY A 37 34.90 -24.87 13.18
CA GLY A 37 33.84 -23.86 13.14
C GLY A 37 33.81 -23.00 11.87
N PRO A 38 33.33 -23.52 10.72
CA PRO A 38 33.26 -22.76 9.46
C PRO A 38 32.32 -21.55 9.52
N TYR A 39 31.56 -21.39 10.60
CA TYR A 39 30.59 -20.31 10.80
C TYR A 39 31.20 -19.05 11.44
N ARG A 40 32.38 -18.65 10.97
CA ARG A 40 32.89 -17.31 11.29
C ARG A 40 32.45 -16.36 10.19
N ILE A 41 31.68 -15.34 10.60
CA ILE A 41 31.17 -14.32 9.69
C ILE A 41 32.13 -13.13 9.79
N GLU A 42 32.49 -12.56 8.64
CA GLU A 42 33.34 -11.37 8.58
C GLU A 42 32.46 -10.13 8.80
N PHE A 43 32.68 -9.43 9.91
CA PHE A 43 31.95 -8.21 10.26
C PHE A 43 32.97 -7.15 10.67
N ASP A 44 32.99 -6.03 9.96
CA ASP A 44 33.95 -4.93 10.15
C ASP A 44 35.43 -5.32 9.97
N GLY A 45 35.70 -6.30 9.10
CA GLY A 45 37.06 -6.80 8.84
C GLY A 45 37.59 -7.80 9.87
N GLU A 46 36.79 -8.16 10.88
CA GLU A 46 37.11 -9.20 11.85
C GLU A 46 36.25 -10.46 11.62
N ARG A 47 36.86 -11.65 11.74
CA ARG A 47 36.15 -12.94 11.66
C ARG A 47 35.63 -13.32 13.04
N LEU A 48 34.35 -13.04 13.29
CA LEU A 48 33.69 -13.25 14.58
C LEU A 48 32.88 -14.55 14.57
N GLY A 49 32.87 -15.25 15.71
CA GLY A 49 31.91 -16.33 15.94
C GLY A 49 30.50 -15.77 16.18
N PRO A 50 29.44 -16.58 16.09
CA PRO A 50 28.05 -16.12 16.23
C PRO A 50 27.79 -15.33 17.52
N GLU A 51 28.32 -15.82 18.65
CA GLU A 51 28.17 -15.17 19.96
C GLU A 51 28.90 -13.81 20.03
N GLN A 52 30.09 -13.72 19.42
CA GLN A 52 30.87 -12.48 19.37
C GLN A 52 30.27 -11.46 18.40
N LEU A 53 29.60 -11.92 17.35
CA LEU A 53 28.95 -11.07 16.36
C LEU A 53 27.82 -10.26 17.01
N ASP A 54 26.97 -10.90 17.82
CA ASP A 54 25.86 -10.25 18.52
C ASP A 54 26.37 -9.17 19.50
N GLU A 55 27.42 -9.48 20.28
CA GLU A 55 28.05 -8.50 21.17
C GLU A 55 28.64 -7.31 20.39
N ARG A 56 29.25 -7.55 19.23
CA ARG A 56 29.83 -6.48 18.40
C ARG A 56 28.78 -5.59 17.75
N ILE A 57 27.69 -6.19 17.26
CA ILE A 57 26.55 -5.45 16.70
C ILE A 57 25.92 -4.58 17.79
N ALA A 58 25.68 -5.14 18.99
CA ALA A 58 25.15 -4.40 20.12
C ALA A 58 26.06 -3.23 20.52
N ALA A 59 27.37 -3.45 20.61
CA ALA A 59 28.34 -2.40 20.92
C ALA A 59 28.37 -1.28 19.86
N LYS A 60 28.32 -1.63 18.56
CA LYS A 60 28.23 -0.63 17.48
C LYS A 60 26.91 0.14 17.50
N ALA A 61 25.79 -0.52 17.80
CA ALA A 61 24.50 0.14 17.90
C ALA A 61 24.51 1.20 19.02
N VAL A 62 25.11 0.91 20.17
CA VAL A 62 25.29 1.88 21.27
C VAL A 62 26.19 3.05 20.84
N GLN A 63 27.33 2.78 20.19
CA GLN A 63 28.20 3.85 19.69
C GLN A 63 27.51 4.73 18.63
N LEU A 64 26.70 4.13 17.75
CA LEU A 64 25.94 4.86 16.75
C LEU A 64 24.86 5.72 17.42
N ALA A 65 24.16 5.18 18.41
CA ALA A 65 23.18 5.93 19.20
C ALA A 65 23.84 7.11 19.96
N GLU A 66 25.06 6.94 20.48
CA GLU A 66 25.80 8.04 21.10
C GLU A 66 26.26 9.10 20.08
N LYS A 67 26.69 8.70 18.88
CA LYS A 67 27.01 9.65 17.79
C LYS A 67 25.78 10.39 17.26
N LEU A 68 24.62 9.75 17.32
CA LEU A 68 23.34 10.33 16.92
C LEU A 68 22.66 11.13 18.02
N LYS A 69 23.14 11.08 19.28
CA LYS A 69 22.67 12.03 20.29
C LYS A 69 22.95 13.42 19.74
N PRO A 70 21.91 14.22 19.47
CA PRO A 70 22.09 15.52 18.87
C PRO A 70 22.99 16.29 19.82
N THR A 71 24.22 16.57 19.36
CA THR A 71 25.10 17.51 20.05
C THR A 71 24.25 18.74 20.17
N THR A 72 23.89 19.12 21.40
CA THR A 72 23.09 20.29 21.67
C THR A 72 23.91 21.46 21.16
N VAL A 73 23.68 21.83 19.89
CA VAL A 73 24.30 22.98 19.26
C VAL A 73 23.87 24.12 20.16
N LYS A 74 24.82 24.68 20.92
CA LYS A 74 24.59 25.96 21.59
C LYS A 74 24.09 26.85 20.46
N PRO A 75 22.84 27.36 20.53
CA PRO A 75 22.36 28.25 19.49
C PRO A 75 23.32 29.44 19.52
N ASP A 76 24.23 29.49 18.55
CA ASP A 76 24.93 30.71 18.25
C ASP A 76 23.81 31.72 17.93
N ASP A 77 23.93 32.92 18.49
CA ASP A 77 23.01 34.04 18.25
C ASP A 77 23.01 34.33 16.74
N VAL A 78 22.19 33.60 15.99
CA VAL A 78 21.97 33.86 14.57
C VAL A 78 21.29 35.21 14.53
N PRO A 79 21.94 36.26 13.99
CA PRO A 79 21.34 37.57 13.91
C PRO A 79 19.99 37.42 13.22
N ASN A 80 18.95 38.04 13.77
CA ASN A 80 17.62 37.93 13.20
C ASN A 80 17.57 38.67 11.85
N PHE A 81 18.02 38.00 10.79
CA PHE A 81 18.12 38.55 9.45
C PHE A 81 16.75 39.00 8.94
N SER A 82 15.66 38.39 9.42
CA SER A 82 14.30 38.84 9.09
C SER A 82 14.01 40.22 9.64
N GLN A 83 14.43 40.54 10.86
CA GLN A 83 14.31 41.89 11.43
C GLN A 83 15.29 42.88 10.78
N GLN A 84 16.50 42.46 10.41
CA GLN A 84 17.44 43.33 9.69
C GLN A 84 16.97 43.66 8.27
N LEU A 85 16.37 42.69 7.57
CA LEU A 85 15.74 42.91 6.27
C LEU A 85 14.48 43.76 6.41
N ARG A 86 13.61 43.50 7.39
CA ARG A 86 12.46 44.36 7.66
C ARG A 86 12.89 45.78 7.96
N ALA A 87 13.89 45.99 8.82
CA ALA A 87 14.43 47.31 9.10
C ALA A 87 15.00 47.97 7.84
N ARG A 88 15.69 47.24 6.95
CA ARG A 88 16.17 47.79 5.67
C ARG A 88 15.07 48.10 4.65
N PHE A 89 13.96 47.37 4.67
CA PHE A 89 12.81 47.61 3.77
C PHE A 89 11.82 48.64 4.33
N GLU A 90 11.69 48.72 5.66
CA GLU A 90 10.87 49.71 6.36
C GLU A 90 11.60 51.05 6.51
N THR A 91 12.94 51.07 6.40
CA THR A 91 13.67 52.30 6.09
C THR A 91 13.33 52.66 4.65
N PRO A 92 12.50 53.69 4.40
CA PRO A 92 12.13 54.03 3.04
C PRO A 92 13.40 54.40 2.28
N ILE A 93 13.71 53.61 1.24
CA ILE A 93 14.83 53.82 0.29
C ILE A 93 14.84 55.26 -0.31
N PHE A 94 13.77 56.03 -0.09
CA PHE A 94 13.54 57.37 -0.62
C PHE A 94 13.53 58.50 0.42
N GLN A 95 13.85 58.27 1.71
CA GLN A 95 14.03 59.41 2.61
C GLN A 95 15.40 60.05 2.36
N ALA A 96 15.35 61.32 1.94
CA ALA A 96 16.52 62.16 1.76
C ALA A 96 17.38 62.13 3.03
N ASP A 97 18.66 61.79 2.86
CA ASP A 97 19.64 61.86 3.92
C ASP A 97 19.65 63.30 4.49
N PRO A 98 19.37 63.50 5.80
CA PRO A 98 19.36 64.84 6.40
C PRO A 98 20.73 65.55 6.33
N ASN A 99 21.80 64.85 5.94
CA ASN A 99 23.12 65.42 5.69
C ASN A 99 23.41 65.77 4.21
N GLY A 100 22.39 65.81 3.34
CA GLY A 100 22.52 66.36 1.98
C GLY A 100 22.89 65.34 0.89
N GLY A 101 22.65 64.05 1.13
CA GLY A 101 22.77 63.02 0.11
C GLY A 101 21.67 63.12 -0.95
N LEU A 102 22.09 63.21 -2.23
CA LEU A 102 21.26 63.38 -3.42
C LEU A 102 19.97 62.55 -3.42
N ALA A 103 18.82 63.24 -3.37
CA ALA A 103 17.52 62.64 -3.63
C ALA A 103 17.49 62.11 -5.07
N LEU A 104 17.32 60.79 -5.22
CA LEU A 104 17.10 60.17 -6.53
C LEU A 104 15.84 60.78 -7.15
N ALA A 105 15.99 61.38 -8.34
CA ALA A 105 14.89 61.99 -9.06
C ALA A 105 13.75 60.97 -9.27
N PRO A 106 12.47 61.36 -9.16
CA PRO A 106 11.30 60.46 -9.29
C PRO A 106 11.18 59.79 -10.65
N ARG A 107 12.06 60.13 -11.60
CA ARG A 107 12.31 59.40 -12.83
C ARG A 107 13.82 59.31 -13.00
N LEU A 108 14.38 58.10 -12.81
CA LEU A 108 15.73 57.80 -13.26
C LEU A 108 15.73 57.89 -14.79
N PRO A 109 16.40 58.89 -15.41
CA PRO A 109 16.58 58.85 -16.84
C PRO A 109 17.42 57.61 -17.16
N ILE A 110 16.87 56.69 -17.95
CA ILE A 110 17.63 55.58 -18.53
C ILE A 110 18.59 56.22 -19.53
N ALA A 111 19.73 56.71 -19.04
CA ALA A 111 20.71 57.49 -19.82
C ALA A 111 21.62 56.60 -20.69
N VAL A 112 21.44 55.28 -20.61
CA VAL A 112 22.15 54.31 -21.44
C VAL A 112 21.09 53.35 -21.97
N PRO A 113 20.92 53.19 -23.30
CA PRO A 113 20.10 52.09 -23.82
C PRO A 113 20.64 50.82 -23.16
N LEU A 114 19.77 50.08 -22.45
CA LEU A 114 20.10 48.75 -21.92
C LEU A 114 20.87 48.04 -23.03
N GLY A 115 22.12 47.66 -22.74
CA GLY A 115 23.15 47.33 -23.73
C GLY A 115 22.67 46.36 -24.81
N ALA A 116 23.44 46.27 -25.90
CA ALA A 116 23.16 45.44 -27.08
C ALA A 116 22.32 44.21 -26.71
N PRO A 117 21.17 43.99 -27.40
CA PRO A 117 20.19 42.99 -27.01
C PRO A 117 20.93 41.72 -26.61
N LEU A 118 20.68 41.26 -25.37
CA LEU A 118 21.30 40.05 -24.84
C LEU A 118 21.31 39.05 -25.98
N PRO A 119 22.49 38.60 -26.45
CA PRO A 119 22.55 37.72 -27.60
C PRO A 119 21.59 36.59 -27.30
N THR A 120 20.51 36.51 -28.07
CA THR A 120 19.68 35.34 -28.06
C THR A 120 20.64 34.25 -28.44
N LEU A 121 20.93 33.37 -27.48
CA LEU A 121 21.61 32.11 -27.76
C LEU A 121 20.65 31.35 -28.68
N ASP A 122 20.65 31.73 -29.95
CA ASP A 122 20.04 30.96 -31.02
C ASP A 122 20.85 29.67 -31.05
N ASP A 123 20.36 28.70 -30.29
CA ASP A 123 20.80 27.30 -30.26
C ASP A 123 20.91 26.71 -31.69
N ALA A 124 20.37 27.41 -32.70
CA ALA A 124 20.39 27.09 -34.11
C ALA A 124 21.78 27.11 -34.78
N THR A 125 22.83 27.72 -34.20
CA THR A 125 24.12 27.88 -34.90
C THR A 125 25.24 26.93 -34.47
N ALA A 126 25.07 26.15 -33.41
CA ALA A 126 26.00 25.05 -33.15
C ALA A 126 25.61 23.87 -34.05
N VAL A 127 26.42 23.58 -35.08
CA VAL A 127 26.33 22.34 -35.86
C VAL A 127 26.49 21.18 -34.88
N ARG A 128 25.37 20.64 -34.40
CA ARG A 128 25.33 19.52 -33.48
C ARG A 128 25.28 18.23 -34.28
N GLU A 129 26.04 17.24 -33.84
CA GLU A 129 25.94 15.87 -34.36
C GLU A 129 24.49 15.38 -34.24
N ALA A 130 24.03 14.63 -35.25
CA ALA A 130 22.67 14.10 -35.27
C ALA A 130 22.44 13.15 -34.07
N VAL A 131 21.33 13.37 -33.34
CA VAL A 131 20.98 12.67 -32.11
C VAL A 131 20.30 11.34 -32.43
N SER A 132 20.65 10.26 -31.70
CA SER A 132 19.90 9.01 -31.74
C SER A 132 18.90 8.98 -30.58
N LEU A 133 17.65 8.59 -30.85
CA LEU A 133 16.67 8.49 -29.78
C LEU A 133 17.08 7.42 -28.76
N VAL A 134 16.95 7.74 -27.47
CA VAL A 134 17.24 6.78 -26.41
C VAL A 134 16.15 5.72 -26.27
N LYS A 135 16.57 4.52 -25.88
CA LYS A 135 15.65 3.48 -25.41
C LYS A 135 15.13 3.87 -24.03
N VAL A 136 13.81 3.86 -23.86
CA VAL A 136 13.17 4.16 -22.57
C VAL A 136 13.37 2.98 -21.63
N LEU A 137 13.94 3.25 -20.46
CA LEU A 137 14.22 2.23 -19.45
C LEU A 137 12.93 1.66 -18.85
N PRO A 138 12.87 0.35 -18.54
CA PRO A 138 11.75 -0.23 -17.82
C PRO A 138 11.70 0.28 -16.37
N PRO A 139 10.52 0.33 -15.74
CA PRO A 139 10.40 0.51 -14.29
C PRO A 139 11.08 -0.61 -13.50
N ALA A 140 11.35 -0.35 -12.22
CA ALA A 140 11.74 -1.39 -11.28
C ALA A 140 10.65 -2.47 -11.14
N ARG A 141 10.99 -3.61 -10.53
CA ARG A 141 10.04 -4.69 -10.27
C ARG A 141 8.81 -4.15 -9.48
N PRO A 142 7.59 -4.33 -9.98
CA PRO A 142 6.41 -3.77 -9.35
C PRO A 142 6.02 -4.53 -8.09
N VAL A 143 5.49 -3.77 -7.13
CA VAL A 143 4.81 -4.26 -5.93
C VAL A 143 3.32 -4.01 -6.05
N VAL A 144 2.51 -4.86 -5.41
CA VAL A 144 1.07 -4.88 -5.65
C VAL A 144 0.31 -4.84 -4.32
N ALA A 145 -0.81 -4.13 -4.30
CA ALA A 145 -1.79 -4.15 -3.22
C ALA A 145 -3.19 -4.40 -3.81
N THR A 146 -4.08 -5.01 -3.03
CA THR A 146 -5.46 -5.32 -3.44
C THR A 146 -6.43 -5.05 -2.31
N GLY A 147 -7.68 -4.77 -2.65
CA GLY A 147 -8.76 -4.54 -1.69
C GLY A 147 -10.13 -4.63 -2.34
N ILE A 148 -11.16 -4.55 -1.50
CA ILE A 148 -12.56 -4.45 -1.92
C ILE A 148 -13.17 -3.23 -1.26
N SER A 149 -13.75 -2.34 -2.06
CA SER A 149 -14.24 -1.05 -1.56
C SER A 149 -15.50 -0.63 -2.32
N GLN A 150 -16.42 0.06 -1.64
CA GLN A 150 -17.40 0.89 -2.30
C GLN A 150 -16.75 2.24 -2.58
N VAL A 151 -16.74 2.66 -3.85
CA VAL A 151 -16.02 3.86 -4.27
C VAL A 151 -16.89 4.78 -5.12
N GLN A 152 -16.58 6.07 -5.10
CA GLN A 152 -17.18 7.08 -5.98
C GLN A 152 -16.36 7.21 -7.27
N ARG A 153 -16.74 6.48 -8.32
CA ARG A 153 -16.07 6.55 -9.62
C ARG A 153 -16.39 7.88 -10.30
N ARG A 154 -15.34 8.63 -10.61
CA ARG A 154 -15.42 9.90 -11.34
C ARG A 154 -14.43 9.86 -12.51
N PRO A 155 -14.90 10.01 -13.76
CA PRO A 155 -14.01 10.15 -14.91
C PRO A 155 -13.11 11.37 -14.76
N LEU A 156 -11.80 11.17 -14.93
CA LEU A 156 -10.82 12.25 -14.96
C LEU A 156 -10.47 12.57 -16.41
N THR A 157 -11.12 13.59 -16.97
CA THR A 157 -10.81 14.10 -18.31
C THR A 157 -10.01 15.40 -18.17
N LEU A 158 -8.86 15.49 -18.84
CA LEU A 158 -8.24 16.80 -19.07
C LEU A 158 -9.01 17.50 -20.18
N ASP A 159 -9.54 18.68 -19.87
CA ASP A 159 -10.04 19.57 -20.90
C ASP A 159 -8.86 20.37 -21.50
N PRO A 160 -8.46 20.10 -22.76
CA PRO A 160 -7.36 20.80 -23.40
C PRO A 160 -7.69 22.28 -23.71
N THR A 161 -8.96 22.69 -23.58
CA THR A 161 -9.42 24.05 -23.89
C THR A 161 -9.35 24.99 -22.70
N THR A 162 -9.16 24.47 -21.48
CA THR A 162 -9.01 25.30 -20.28
C THR A 162 -7.53 25.60 -20.05
N PRO A 163 -7.02 26.80 -20.43
CA PRO A 163 -5.62 27.15 -20.19
C PRO A 163 -5.34 27.21 -18.68
N PRO A 164 -4.15 26.75 -18.22
CA PRO A 164 -3.76 26.91 -16.83
C PRO A 164 -3.73 28.40 -16.48
N GLN A 165 -4.59 28.84 -15.54
CA GLN A 165 -4.63 30.24 -15.12
C GLN A 165 -3.30 30.62 -14.42
N PRO A 166 -2.50 31.55 -14.97
CA PRO A 166 -1.28 32.01 -14.33
C PRO A 166 -1.63 32.95 -13.17
N GLY A 167 -1.15 32.67 -11.95
CA GLY A 167 -1.20 33.64 -10.85
C GLY A 167 -1.90 33.24 -9.55
N GLN A 168 -2.37 32.00 -9.41
CA GLN A 168 -2.71 31.44 -8.08
C GLN A 168 -1.61 30.47 -7.62
N PRO A 169 -0.56 30.96 -6.94
CA PRO A 169 0.43 30.08 -6.31
C PRO A 169 -0.26 29.30 -5.18
N GLY A 170 -0.51 28.02 -5.41
CA GLY A 170 -1.08 27.09 -4.43
C GLY A 170 -2.44 26.49 -4.77
N GLN A 171 -3.12 26.98 -5.81
CA GLN A 171 -4.24 26.26 -6.43
C GLN A 171 -3.86 25.95 -7.88
N PRO A 172 -3.31 24.76 -8.16
CA PRO A 172 -3.30 24.28 -9.53
C PRO A 172 -4.75 24.36 -10.01
N GLY A 173 -5.02 25.13 -11.07
CA GLY A 173 -6.32 25.10 -11.72
C GLY A 173 -6.64 23.64 -11.98
N GLN A 174 -7.60 23.08 -11.22
CA GLN A 174 -7.78 21.65 -11.09
C GLN A 174 -7.91 21.03 -12.49
N PRO A 175 -6.88 20.31 -12.97
CA PRO A 175 -6.95 19.67 -14.26
C PRO A 175 -7.98 18.55 -14.12
N GLY A 176 -9.17 18.76 -14.69
CA GLY A 176 -10.32 17.87 -14.58
C GLY A 176 -11.36 18.37 -13.57
N ARG A 177 -12.29 19.22 -14.03
CA ARG A 177 -13.59 19.30 -13.37
C ARG A 177 -14.32 17.98 -13.65
N PRO A 178 -14.91 17.32 -12.63
CA PRO A 178 -15.77 16.17 -12.88
C PRO A 178 -16.92 16.61 -13.77
N THR A 179 -17.00 16.03 -14.97
CA THR A 179 -18.04 16.31 -15.98
C THR A 179 -19.30 15.49 -15.77
N VAL A 180 -19.22 14.44 -14.97
CA VAL A 180 -20.30 13.47 -14.73
C VAL A 180 -20.48 13.29 -13.22
N GLU A 181 -21.72 13.09 -12.80
CA GLU A 181 -22.04 12.73 -11.41
C GLU A 181 -21.27 11.49 -10.99
N ALA A 182 -20.85 11.46 -9.72
CA ALA A 182 -20.08 10.36 -9.18
C ALA A 182 -20.96 9.11 -9.07
N GLU A 183 -20.53 8.01 -9.67
CA GLU A 183 -21.22 6.72 -9.55
C GLU A 183 -20.66 5.97 -8.35
N SER A 184 -21.51 5.55 -7.41
CA SER A 184 -21.09 4.70 -6.30
C SER A 184 -21.07 3.24 -6.74
N VAL A 185 -19.90 2.61 -6.78
CA VAL A 185 -19.72 1.24 -7.29
C VAL A 185 -18.91 0.40 -6.31
N GLY A 186 -19.37 -0.83 -6.07
CA GLY A 186 -18.62 -1.85 -5.33
C GLY A 186 -17.54 -2.46 -6.21
N LEU A 187 -16.27 -2.18 -5.91
CA LEU A 187 -15.12 -2.52 -6.75
C LEU A 187 -14.15 -3.46 -6.01
N SER A 188 -13.68 -4.49 -6.72
CA SER A 188 -12.47 -5.22 -6.35
C SER A 188 -11.34 -4.61 -7.15
N TRP A 189 -10.26 -4.23 -6.49
CA TRP A 189 -9.20 -3.47 -7.14
C TRP A 189 -7.82 -4.03 -6.83
N VAL A 190 -6.90 -3.74 -7.76
CA VAL A 190 -5.47 -3.96 -7.61
C VAL A 190 -4.74 -2.67 -7.95
N THR A 191 -3.81 -2.25 -7.09
CA THR A 191 -2.88 -1.15 -7.39
C THR A 191 -1.48 -1.71 -7.54
N VAL A 192 -0.89 -1.47 -8.71
CA VAL A 192 0.47 -1.90 -9.07
C VAL A 192 1.36 -0.66 -9.02
N ALA A 193 2.45 -0.70 -8.25
CA ALA A 193 3.37 0.43 -8.12
C ALA A 193 4.83 0.00 -8.34
N ALA A 194 5.64 0.89 -8.89
CA ALA A 194 7.08 0.70 -9.08
C ALA A 194 7.83 2.04 -9.00
N TYR A 195 9.14 2.01 -8.80
CA TYR A 195 9.98 3.19 -9.04
C TYR A 195 10.39 3.28 -10.52
N TYR A 196 10.41 4.49 -11.05
CA TYR A 196 10.84 4.75 -12.42
C TYR A 196 12.21 5.45 -12.44
N PRO A 197 13.25 4.86 -13.08
CA PRO A 197 14.63 5.37 -13.05
C PRO A 197 14.81 6.61 -13.94
N ARG A 198 14.19 7.72 -13.54
CA ARG A 198 14.06 8.94 -14.35
C ARG A 198 15.41 9.63 -14.54
N GLU A 199 16.25 9.63 -13.50
CA GLU A 199 17.58 10.23 -13.59
C GLU A 199 18.52 9.42 -14.49
N ALA A 200 18.50 8.09 -14.36
CA ALA A 200 19.28 7.21 -15.24
C ALA A 200 18.89 7.44 -16.71
N LEU A 201 17.61 7.57 -17.01
CA LEU A 201 17.16 7.88 -18.37
C LEU A 201 17.61 9.27 -18.84
N ARG A 202 17.56 10.30 -17.97
CA ARG A 202 18.08 11.63 -18.28
C ARG A 202 19.59 11.58 -18.59
N ASN A 203 20.34 10.77 -17.85
CA ASN A 203 21.78 10.58 -18.09
C ASN A 203 22.02 9.92 -19.45
N LEU A 204 21.26 8.87 -19.79
CA LEU A 204 21.29 8.27 -21.13
C LEU A 204 20.95 9.26 -22.25
N MET A 205 19.95 10.14 -22.04
CA MET A 205 19.64 11.20 -23.01
C MET A 205 20.81 12.17 -23.18
N THR A 206 21.44 12.55 -22.08
CA THR A 206 22.61 13.45 -22.09
C THR A 206 23.80 12.80 -22.81
N GLU A 207 24.05 11.52 -22.57
CA GLU A 207 25.07 10.71 -23.27
C GLU A 207 24.77 10.61 -24.77
N ALA A 208 23.50 10.46 -25.13
CA ALA A 208 22.99 10.50 -26.50
C ALA A 208 22.97 11.92 -27.11
N LYS A 209 23.61 12.90 -26.46
CA LYS A 209 23.78 14.29 -26.93
C LYS A 209 22.48 15.08 -27.01
N TYR A 210 21.47 14.71 -26.22
CA TYR A 210 20.29 15.55 -26.05
C TYR A 210 20.72 16.88 -25.43
N VAL A 211 20.14 17.97 -25.92
CA VAL A 211 20.31 19.28 -25.29
C VAL A 211 19.65 19.25 -23.90
N SER A 212 20.25 19.92 -22.92
CA SER A 212 19.89 19.77 -21.50
C SER A 212 18.39 19.97 -21.21
N TYR A 213 17.73 20.90 -21.92
CA TYR A 213 16.30 21.15 -21.77
C TYR A 213 15.40 20.09 -22.43
N ARG A 214 15.91 19.36 -23.45
CA ARG A 214 15.23 18.21 -24.08
C ARG A 214 15.58 16.88 -23.42
N ALA A 215 16.59 16.84 -22.54
CA ALA A 215 16.87 15.66 -21.70
C ALA A 215 15.87 15.53 -20.53
N GLN A 216 14.96 16.50 -20.34
CA GLN A 216 13.88 16.40 -19.37
C GLN A 216 12.86 15.33 -19.79
N VAL A 217 12.60 14.38 -18.89
CA VAL A 217 11.67 13.27 -19.12
C VAL A 217 10.26 13.69 -18.73
N PHE A 218 9.34 13.62 -19.68
CA PHE A 218 7.91 13.80 -19.45
C PHE A 218 7.18 12.49 -19.74
N VAL A 219 6.57 11.90 -18.73
CA VAL A 219 5.79 10.67 -18.88
C VAL A 219 4.42 11.03 -19.43
N VAL A 220 4.03 10.39 -20.53
CA VAL A 220 2.73 10.54 -21.17
C VAL A 220 1.73 9.58 -20.55
N SER A 221 2.17 8.34 -20.29
CA SER A 221 1.31 7.36 -19.65
C SER A 221 2.07 6.19 -19.04
N VAL A 222 1.42 5.51 -18.11
CA VAL A 222 1.82 4.21 -17.57
C VAL A 222 0.86 3.16 -18.11
N ASP A 223 1.40 2.08 -18.66
CA ASP A 223 0.60 0.92 -19.08
C ASP A 223 0.88 -0.25 -18.13
N ALA A 224 -0.11 -1.10 -17.94
CA ALA A 224 0.00 -2.35 -17.21
C ALA A 224 -0.43 -3.53 -18.08
N GLN A 225 0.22 -4.66 -17.87
CA GLN A 225 -0.21 -5.97 -18.35
C GLN A 225 -0.34 -6.93 -17.17
N ARG A 226 -1.26 -7.88 -17.27
CA ARG A 226 -1.46 -8.93 -16.27
C ARG A 226 -1.45 -10.33 -16.88
N GLN A 227 -1.12 -11.31 -16.06
CA GLN A 227 -1.39 -12.73 -16.31
C GLN A 227 -2.21 -13.28 -15.15
N GLU A 228 -3.18 -14.15 -15.44
CA GLU A 228 -3.94 -14.93 -14.47
C GLU A 228 -3.26 -16.29 -14.25
N MET A 229 -3.21 -16.74 -13.01
CA MET A 229 -2.82 -18.11 -12.70
C MET A 229 -4.01 -19.04 -12.95
N LEU A 230 -3.87 -19.94 -13.93
CA LEU A 230 -4.88 -20.91 -14.29
C LEU A 230 -4.96 -22.04 -13.25
N PRO A 231 -6.06 -22.82 -13.22
CA PRO A 231 -6.17 -24.00 -12.36
C PRO A 231 -5.05 -25.04 -12.53
N SER A 232 -4.38 -25.07 -13.68
CA SER A 232 -3.20 -25.90 -13.92
C SER A 232 -1.94 -25.45 -13.16
N GLY A 233 -1.96 -24.25 -12.56
CA GLY A 233 -0.80 -23.58 -11.99
C GLY A 233 0.05 -22.83 -13.02
N GLU A 234 -0.28 -22.92 -14.30
CA GLU A 234 0.37 -22.16 -15.37
C GLU A 234 -0.19 -20.73 -15.44
N TRP A 235 0.59 -19.82 -16.01
CA TRP A 235 0.16 -18.44 -16.24
C TRP A 235 -0.48 -18.30 -17.62
N SER A 236 -1.58 -17.55 -17.71
CA SER A 236 -2.19 -17.15 -18.98
C SER A 236 -1.24 -16.33 -19.84
N ASP A 237 -1.62 -16.03 -21.09
CA ASP A 237 -0.94 -15.00 -21.87
C ASP A 237 -1.06 -13.62 -21.21
N TRP A 238 -0.11 -12.74 -21.53
CA TRP A 238 -0.15 -11.35 -21.08
C TRP A 238 -1.32 -10.61 -21.75
N VAL A 239 -2.17 -10.01 -20.93
CA VAL A 239 -3.30 -9.19 -21.38
C VAL A 239 -3.08 -7.74 -20.96
N ASP A 240 -3.28 -6.80 -21.89
CA ASP A 240 -3.26 -5.38 -21.59
C ASP A 240 -4.41 -5.04 -20.64
N VAL A 241 -4.10 -4.30 -19.57
CA VAL A 241 -5.12 -3.87 -18.60
C VAL A 241 -5.69 -2.54 -19.05
N GLU A 242 -7.01 -2.50 -19.21
CA GLU A 242 -7.71 -1.27 -19.55
C GLU A 242 -7.60 -0.24 -18.42
N ARG A 243 -7.43 1.03 -18.79
CA ARG A 243 -7.39 2.12 -17.83
C ARG A 243 -8.79 2.40 -17.33
N GLY A 244 -8.98 2.35 -16.01
CA GLY A 244 -10.22 2.80 -15.40
C GLY A 244 -10.44 4.31 -15.59
N PRO A 245 -11.68 4.81 -15.43
CA PRO A 245 -12.05 6.20 -15.71
C PRO A 245 -11.34 7.20 -14.78
N GLY A 246 -10.81 6.76 -13.64
CA GLY A 246 -10.04 7.61 -12.71
C GLY A 246 -8.60 7.83 -13.16
N THR A 247 -8.13 7.08 -14.17
CA THR A 247 -6.79 7.23 -14.72
C THR A 247 -6.83 8.19 -15.89
N LEU A 248 -5.99 9.21 -15.81
CA LEU A 248 -5.89 10.20 -16.85
C LEU A 248 -5.36 9.59 -18.17
N SER A 249 -6.12 9.77 -19.25
CA SER A 249 -5.66 9.48 -20.62
C SER A 249 -5.33 10.78 -21.34
N VAL A 250 -4.12 10.87 -21.89
CA VAL A 250 -3.70 11.97 -22.76
C VAL A 250 -3.64 11.45 -24.19
N GLU A 251 -4.48 12.01 -25.05
CA GLU A 251 -4.39 11.77 -26.49
C GLU A 251 -3.24 12.58 -27.07
N VAL A 252 -2.27 11.89 -27.65
CA VAL A 252 -1.09 12.51 -28.21
C VAL A 252 -1.23 12.55 -29.74
N PRO A 253 -1.28 13.75 -30.35
CA PRO A 253 -1.45 13.86 -31.79
C PRO A 253 -0.21 13.37 -32.54
N THR A 254 -0.44 12.77 -33.71
CA THR A 254 0.62 12.43 -34.66
C THR A 254 1.09 13.72 -35.35
N PRO A 255 2.42 13.95 -35.52
CA PRO A 255 2.90 15.10 -36.27
C PRO A 255 2.46 15.01 -37.73
N VAL A 256 1.90 16.09 -38.25
CA VAL A 256 1.50 16.24 -39.65
C VAL A 256 2.53 17.13 -40.32
N TYR A 257 3.10 16.66 -41.43
CA TYR A 257 4.16 17.38 -42.15
C TYR A 257 3.61 17.98 -43.45
N ASP A 258 4.03 19.20 -43.75
CA ASP A 258 3.87 19.78 -45.08
C ASP A 258 4.91 19.17 -46.02
N GLU A 259 4.44 18.52 -47.09
CA GLU A 259 5.31 17.85 -48.06
C GLU A 259 6.28 18.80 -48.76
N ALA A 260 5.90 20.06 -48.96
CA ALA A 260 6.73 21.03 -49.67
C ALA A 260 7.86 21.58 -48.81
N THR A 261 7.57 21.86 -47.54
CA THR A 261 8.51 22.52 -46.62
C THR A 261 9.20 21.56 -45.66
N GLY A 262 8.63 20.36 -45.46
CA GLY A 262 9.05 19.42 -44.43
C GLY A 262 8.75 19.89 -43.00
N SER A 263 8.03 20.99 -42.83
CA SER A 263 7.68 21.56 -41.53
C SER A 263 6.45 20.88 -40.91
N VAL A 264 6.33 20.91 -39.58
CA VAL A 264 5.19 20.33 -38.87
C VAL A 264 4.03 21.33 -38.87
N VAL A 265 2.93 20.96 -39.53
CA VAL A 265 1.72 21.78 -39.67
C VAL A 265 1.00 21.96 -38.33
N ASN A 266 0.92 20.90 -37.52
CA ASN A 266 0.24 20.90 -36.23
C ASN A 266 1.18 21.15 -35.03
N GLN A 267 2.23 21.96 -35.22
CA GLN A 267 3.20 22.26 -34.16
C GLN A 267 2.54 22.87 -32.91
N ALA A 268 1.57 23.78 -33.10
CA ALA A 268 0.85 24.41 -32.00
C ALA A 268 0.05 23.40 -31.14
N ASP A 269 -0.47 22.33 -31.75
CA ASP A 269 -1.20 21.29 -31.02
C ASP A 269 -0.25 20.41 -30.22
N LEU A 270 0.91 20.05 -30.79
CA LEU A 270 1.97 19.33 -30.08
C LEU A 270 2.48 20.13 -28.87
N ASP A 271 2.71 21.44 -29.07
CA ASP A 271 3.16 22.36 -28.02
C ASP A 271 2.10 22.53 -26.92
N ARG A 272 0.81 22.53 -27.27
CA ARG A 272 -0.26 22.53 -26.25
C ARG A 272 -0.29 21.24 -25.45
N GLN A 273 -0.18 20.10 -26.13
CA GLN A 273 -0.28 18.78 -25.49
C GLN A 273 0.92 18.51 -24.57
N ILE A 274 2.13 18.93 -24.95
CA ILE A 274 3.30 18.75 -24.09
C ILE A 274 3.24 19.61 -22.82
N GLU A 275 2.67 20.81 -22.89
CA GLU A 275 2.43 21.64 -21.70
C GLU A 275 1.34 21.02 -20.81
N LEU A 276 0.30 20.42 -21.41
CA LEU A 276 -0.70 19.65 -20.67
C LEU A 276 -0.08 18.45 -19.94
N VAL A 277 0.73 17.65 -20.65
CA VAL A 277 1.49 16.53 -20.07
C VAL A 277 2.41 17.01 -18.95
N ARG A 278 3.11 18.15 -19.13
CA ARG A 278 3.97 18.75 -18.11
C ARG A 278 3.17 19.12 -16.87
N ALA A 279 2.04 19.81 -17.04
CA ALA A 279 1.18 20.23 -15.93
C ALA A 279 0.55 19.03 -15.20
N ALA A 280 0.25 17.94 -15.92
CA ALA A 280 -0.40 16.76 -15.40
C ALA A 280 0.56 15.65 -14.94
N GLN A 281 1.89 15.88 -14.87
CA GLN A 281 2.86 14.83 -14.54
C GLN A 281 2.51 14.06 -13.26
N ARG A 282 2.04 14.74 -12.22
CA ARG A 282 1.63 14.07 -10.99
C ARG A 282 0.45 13.12 -11.20
N LEU A 283 -0.60 13.57 -11.88
CA LEU A 283 -1.80 12.75 -12.14
C LEU A 283 -1.50 11.58 -13.08
N ILE A 284 -0.54 11.74 -13.98
CA ILE A 284 -0.09 10.69 -14.91
C ILE A 284 0.75 9.63 -14.18
N LEU A 285 1.69 10.05 -13.33
CA LEU A 285 2.58 9.13 -12.60
C LEU A 285 1.86 8.45 -11.43
N GLN A 286 1.05 9.21 -10.70
CA GLN A 286 0.43 8.85 -9.44
C GLN A 286 -1.06 9.24 -9.48
N PRO A 287 -1.86 8.59 -10.35
CA PRO A 287 -3.30 8.85 -10.41
C PRO A 287 -3.92 8.67 -9.01
N PRO A 288 -4.79 9.58 -8.55
CA PRO A 288 -5.45 9.40 -7.27
C PRO A 288 -6.40 8.20 -7.33
N PHE A 289 -6.48 7.45 -6.23
CA PHE A 289 -7.54 6.46 -6.09
C PHE A 289 -8.89 7.15 -5.87
N TYR A 290 -9.97 6.42 -6.15
CA TYR A 290 -11.32 6.93 -5.92
C TYR A 290 -11.58 7.22 -4.44
N PRO A 291 -12.44 8.20 -4.12
CA PRO A 291 -12.99 8.32 -2.76
C PRO A 291 -13.66 7.02 -2.35
N VAL A 292 -13.26 6.48 -1.20
CA VAL A 292 -13.80 5.24 -0.64
C VAL A 292 -14.95 5.60 0.30
N ASP A 293 -16.16 5.14 -0.03
CA ASP A 293 -17.35 5.28 0.82
C ASP A 293 -17.29 4.25 1.98
N SER A 294 -16.88 3.02 1.67
CA SER A 294 -16.73 1.93 2.66
C SER A 294 -15.84 0.79 2.15
N GLY A 295 -15.46 -0.13 3.03
CA GLY A 295 -14.61 -1.29 2.72
C GLY A 295 -13.14 -1.05 3.05
N ASP A 296 -12.26 -1.68 2.28
CA ASP A 296 -10.82 -1.52 2.46
C ASP A 296 -10.41 -0.09 2.04
N VAL A 297 -9.65 0.58 2.91
CA VAL A 297 -9.08 1.89 2.58
C VAL A 297 -7.88 1.66 1.66
N TRP A 298 -7.84 2.38 0.54
CA TRP A 298 -6.70 2.34 -0.35
C TRP A 298 -5.47 2.98 0.32
N ASP A 299 -4.33 2.31 0.22
CA ASP A 299 -3.03 2.81 0.64
C ASP A 299 -1.98 2.50 -0.44
N VAL A 300 -0.88 3.23 -0.42
CA VAL A 300 0.22 3.06 -1.37
C VAL A 300 0.81 1.65 -1.21
N PRO A 301 0.99 0.89 -2.32
CA PRO A 301 1.63 -0.42 -2.28
C PRO A 301 3.02 -0.39 -1.62
N PRO A 302 3.53 -1.53 -1.10
CA PRO A 302 4.73 -1.59 -0.26
C PRO A 302 6.01 -1.36 -1.07
N LEU A 303 6.24 -0.13 -1.50
CA LEU A 303 7.42 0.19 -2.30
C LEU A 303 8.70 -0.06 -1.48
N PRO A 304 9.73 -0.67 -2.07
CA PRO A 304 11.01 -0.89 -1.39
C PRO A 304 11.55 0.41 -0.80
N ASN A 305 12.05 0.37 0.44
CA ASN A 305 12.59 1.54 1.16
C ASN A 305 11.57 2.62 1.55
N LEU A 306 10.31 2.54 1.13
CA LEU A 306 9.26 3.42 1.66
C LEU A 306 8.90 2.90 3.05
N SER A 307 9.35 3.61 4.09
CA SER A 307 9.14 3.20 5.49
C SER A 307 7.67 2.93 5.77
N SER A 308 7.38 1.83 6.49
CA SER A 308 6.03 1.49 6.94
C SER A 308 5.38 2.54 7.84
N GLU A 309 6.15 3.52 8.35
CA GLU A 309 5.61 4.67 9.09
C GLU A 309 4.80 5.63 8.23
N VAL A 310 5.06 5.69 6.91
CA VAL A 310 4.22 6.45 5.96
C VAL A 310 2.92 5.69 5.70
N ARG A 311 2.91 4.38 5.94
CA ARG A 311 1.71 3.56 5.78
C ARG A 311 0.82 3.81 6.97
N SER A 312 -0.47 3.90 6.69
CA SER A 312 -1.47 3.88 7.75
C SER A 312 -1.31 2.53 8.44
N ALA A 313 -0.65 2.47 9.59
CA ALA A 313 -0.47 1.22 10.31
C ALA A 313 -1.84 0.54 10.38
N PRO A 314 -1.97 -0.76 10.05
CA PRO A 314 -3.22 -1.47 10.30
C PRO A 314 -3.66 -1.14 11.74
N PRO A 315 -4.98 -0.97 12.00
CA PRO A 315 -5.46 -0.64 13.33
C PRO A 315 -4.74 -1.57 14.30
N ASP A 316 -3.93 -0.96 15.17
CA ASP A 316 -3.01 -1.68 16.03
C ASP A 316 -3.89 -2.54 16.92
N ARG A 317 -4.00 -3.83 16.57
CA ARG A 317 -4.70 -4.81 17.37
C ARG A 317 -3.79 -4.99 18.56
N GLY A 318 -4.08 -4.18 19.58
CA GLY A 318 -3.32 -4.14 20.82
C GLY A 318 -2.96 -5.56 21.20
N ALA A 319 -1.67 -5.78 21.43
CA ALA A 319 -1.21 -6.86 22.27
C ALA A 319 -2.18 -6.90 23.47
N GLU A 320 -2.90 -8.01 23.57
CA GLU A 320 -3.83 -8.27 24.66
C GLU A 320 -3.04 -7.98 25.95
N PRO A 321 -3.44 -6.99 26.77
CA PRO A 321 -2.67 -6.63 27.95
C PRO A 321 -2.48 -7.90 28.77
N GLU A 322 -1.22 -8.22 29.00
CA GLU A 322 -0.81 -9.37 29.80
C GLU A 322 -1.66 -9.35 31.09
N PRO A 323 -2.40 -10.43 31.41
CA PRO A 323 -3.36 -10.39 32.49
C PRO A 323 -2.62 -10.09 33.79
N GLU A 324 -2.81 -8.89 34.32
CA GLU A 324 -2.23 -8.50 35.60
C GLU A 324 -2.59 -9.57 36.64
N PRO A 325 -1.61 -10.02 37.45
CA PRO A 325 -1.86 -11.03 38.47
C PRO A 325 -2.93 -10.51 39.41
N ARG A 326 -4.09 -11.17 39.40
CA ARG A 326 -5.24 -10.84 40.26
C ARG A 326 -4.76 -10.65 41.71
N PRO A 327 -4.87 -9.45 42.29
CA PRO A 327 -4.52 -9.26 43.69
C PRO A 327 -5.47 -10.11 44.55
N GLY A 328 -4.87 -10.82 45.52
CA GLY A 328 -5.55 -11.74 46.41
C GLY A 328 -6.80 -11.13 47.02
N ARG A 329 -7.87 -11.92 47.01
CA ARG A 329 -9.19 -11.59 47.55
C ARG A 329 -9.03 -11.11 49.01
N PRO A 330 -9.33 -9.83 49.34
CA PRO A 330 -9.27 -9.38 50.72
C PRO A 330 -10.45 -9.98 51.52
N PRO A 331 -10.26 -10.21 52.83
CA PRO A 331 -11.30 -10.76 53.69
C PRO A 331 -12.51 -9.83 53.83
N PRO A 332 -13.69 -10.37 54.17
CA PRO A 332 -14.95 -9.63 54.17
C PRO A 332 -15.00 -8.66 55.37
N GLY A 333 -14.55 -7.43 55.14
CA GLY A 333 -14.69 -6.29 56.06
C GLY A 333 -15.70 -5.29 55.53
N GLY A 334 -16.71 -4.97 56.33
CA GLY A 334 -17.87 -4.15 55.98
C GLY A 334 -17.51 -2.79 55.36
N ARG A 335 -18.17 -2.46 54.25
CA ARG A 335 -18.16 -1.12 53.67
C ARG A 335 -19.42 -0.35 54.06
N PRO A 336 -19.30 0.94 54.41
CA PRO A 336 -20.43 1.81 54.67
C PRO A 336 -21.22 2.04 53.38
N ALA A 337 -22.55 2.12 53.53
CA ALA A 337 -23.49 2.37 52.45
C ALA A 337 -23.30 3.79 51.87
N GLY A 338 -22.51 3.87 50.80
CA GLY A 338 -22.50 5.03 49.91
C GLY A 338 -23.76 5.07 49.02
N PRO A 339 -24.02 6.20 48.35
CA PRO A 339 -25.23 6.43 47.55
C PRO A 339 -25.45 5.34 46.49
N ALA A 340 -26.73 5.10 46.20
CA ALA A 340 -27.23 3.95 45.45
C ALA A 340 -26.46 3.71 44.13
N PRO A 341 -25.90 2.49 43.91
CA PRO A 341 -25.13 2.11 42.72
C PRO A 341 -25.81 2.37 41.36
N GLN A 342 -27.12 2.64 41.35
CA GLN A 342 -27.88 2.91 40.14
C GLN A 342 -27.66 4.33 39.59
N GLN A 343 -27.55 5.35 40.43
CA GLN A 343 -27.39 6.74 39.95
C GLN A 343 -26.06 6.93 39.24
N VAL A 344 -24.97 6.42 39.83
CA VAL A 344 -23.64 6.46 39.21
C VAL A 344 -23.61 5.67 37.90
N ARG A 345 -24.30 4.52 37.83
CA ARG A 345 -24.38 3.74 36.59
C ARG A 345 -25.15 4.46 35.48
N GLN A 346 -26.23 5.17 35.82
CA GLN A 346 -26.98 5.99 34.86
C GLN A 346 -26.13 7.17 34.35
N GLU A 347 -25.35 7.80 35.23
CA GLU A 347 -24.45 8.88 34.85
C GLU A 347 -23.35 8.38 33.90
N LEU A 348 -22.70 7.25 34.20
CA LEU A 348 -21.66 6.67 33.35
C LEU A 348 -22.20 6.24 31.99
N ASP A 349 -23.39 5.63 31.94
CA ASP A 349 -24.02 5.25 30.67
C ASP A 349 -24.42 6.48 29.83
N ARG A 350 -24.84 7.57 30.48
CA ARG A 350 -25.05 8.86 29.81
C ARG A 350 -23.75 9.41 29.23
N LYS A 351 -22.63 9.38 29.98
CA LYS A 351 -21.32 9.83 29.49
C LYS A 351 -20.83 9.04 28.28
N VAL A 352 -21.04 7.72 28.24
CA VAL A 352 -20.72 6.91 27.04
C VAL A 352 -21.56 7.34 25.84
N ARG A 353 -22.86 7.58 26.02
CA ARG A 353 -23.75 8.07 24.95
C ARG A 353 -23.34 9.46 24.46
N ASP A 354 -22.97 10.35 25.38
CA ASP A 354 -22.48 11.69 25.05
C ASP A 354 -21.14 11.61 24.31
N ALA A 355 -20.26 10.67 24.67
CA ALA A 355 -19.02 10.40 23.95
C ALA A 355 -19.28 9.91 22.52
N ASP A 356 -20.22 8.98 22.32
CA ASP A 356 -20.65 8.51 21.00
C ASP A 356 -21.20 9.67 20.14
N GLN A 357 -22.04 10.53 20.73
CA GLN A 357 -22.60 11.69 20.05
C GLN A 357 -21.51 12.72 19.69
N ALA A 358 -20.52 12.91 20.56
CA ALA A 358 -19.37 13.76 20.28
C ALA A 358 -18.53 13.25 19.11
N VAL A 359 -18.35 11.93 18.96
CA VAL A 359 -17.70 11.36 17.75
C VAL A 359 -18.50 11.70 16.49
N ARG A 360 -19.83 11.49 16.51
CA ARG A 360 -20.71 11.82 15.37
C ARG A 360 -20.70 13.30 15.01
N ALA A 361 -20.51 14.16 16.01
CA ALA A 361 -20.41 15.61 15.83
C ALA A 361 -18.98 16.10 15.46
N GLY A 362 -18.01 15.19 15.27
CA GLY A 362 -16.62 15.56 14.97
C GLY A 362 -15.83 16.16 16.14
N ARG A 363 -16.40 16.16 17.36
CA ARG A 363 -15.77 16.69 18.58
C ARG A 363 -14.90 15.61 19.23
N LEU A 364 -13.83 15.21 18.53
CA LEU A 364 -13.00 14.05 18.88
C LEU A 364 -12.33 14.16 20.26
N GLU A 365 -11.86 15.35 20.66
CA GLU A 365 -11.24 15.55 21.97
C GLU A 365 -12.22 15.37 23.13
N GLU A 366 -13.45 15.89 22.98
CA GLU A 366 -14.52 15.74 23.96
C GLU A 366 -14.96 14.29 24.09
N ALA A 367 -15.11 13.59 22.95
CA ALA A 367 -15.44 12.17 22.91
C ALA A 367 -14.41 11.32 23.66
N GLU A 368 -13.12 11.54 23.40
CA GLU A 368 -12.05 10.79 24.08
C GLU A 368 -12.05 11.04 25.59
N ARG A 369 -12.19 12.31 26.00
CA ARG A 369 -12.24 12.69 27.42
C ARG A 369 -13.39 11.98 28.14
N LEU A 370 -14.61 12.07 27.60
CA LEU A 370 -15.80 11.46 28.20
C LEU A 370 -15.68 9.93 28.28
N ALA A 371 -15.12 9.30 27.24
CA ALA A 371 -14.90 7.86 27.23
C ALA A 371 -13.84 7.44 28.26
N ARG A 372 -12.70 8.15 28.37
CA ARG A 372 -11.67 7.88 29.38
C ARG A 372 -12.20 8.02 30.80
N GLU A 373 -13.02 9.05 31.06
CA GLU A 373 -13.69 9.21 32.36
C GLU A 373 -14.53 7.99 32.75
N VAL A 374 -15.22 7.35 31.80
CA VAL A 374 -15.99 6.14 32.07
C VAL A 374 -15.09 4.91 32.20
N PHE A 375 -14.06 4.80 31.36
CA PHE A 375 -13.12 3.67 31.37
C PHE A 375 -12.39 3.55 32.72
N ASP A 376 -11.89 4.67 33.23
CA ASP A 376 -11.11 4.74 34.47
C ASP A 376 -11.99 4.75 35.74
N HIS A 377 -13.32 4.90 35.61
CA HIS A 377 -14.19 4.99 36.78
C HIS A 377 -14.24 3.66 37.57
N PRO A 378 -14.02 3.68 38.91
CA PRO A 378 -13.95 2.46 39.72
C PRO A 378 -15.28 1.69 39.82
N GLN A 379 -16.40 2.39 39.62
CA GLN A 379 -17.74 1.80 39.63
C GLN A 379 -18.28 1.45 38.23
N ALA A 380 -17.51 1.68 37.16
CA ALA A 380 -17.93 1.29 35.81
C ALA A 380 -18.00 -0.24 35.70
N THR A 381 -19.08 -0.74 35.11
CA THR A 381 -19.20 -2.16 34.79
C THR A 381 -18.29 -2.52 33.63
N ALA A 382 -17.90 -3.79 33.51
CA ALA A 382 -17.10 -4.27 32.38
C ALA A 382 -17.73 -3.92 31.02
N ALA A 383 -19.05 -3.99 30.91
CA ALA A 383 -19.77 -3.59 29.69
C ALA A 383 -19.60 -2.10 29.35
N LEU A 384 -19.65 -1.21 30.35
CA LEU A 384 -19.44 0.23 30.14
C LEU A 384 -17.99 0.55 29.79
N ARG A 385 -17.02 -0.12 30.43
CA ARG A 385 -15.60 0.02 30.08
C ARG A 385 -15.33 -0.45 28.66
N ASN A 386 -15.91 -1.57 28.22
CA ASN A 386 -15.74 -2.04 26.85
C ASN A 386 -16.33 -1.05 25.83
N ARG A 387 -17.51 -0.48 26.10
CA ARG A 387 -18.09 0.56 25.23
C ARG A 387 -17.23 1.83 25.21
N ALA A 388 -16.75 2.27 26.35
CA ALA A 388 -15.84 3.41 26.45
C ALA A 388 -14.52 3.16 25.68
N ASP A 389 -13.93 1.98 25.82
CA ASP A 389 -12.73 1.56 25.08
C ASP A 389 -12.97 1.55 23.56
N GLN A 390 -14.13 1.07 23.09
CA GLN A 390 -14.51 1.15 21.69
C GLN A 390 -14.58 2.60 21.19
N VAL A 391 -15.14 3.53 21.99
CA VAL A 391 -15.15 4.95 21.64
C VAL A 391 -13.73 5.52 21.60
N ILE A 392 -12.86 5.19 22.56
CA ILE A 392 -11.45 5.62 22.57
C ILE A 392 -10.72 5.12 21.32
N LYS A 393 -10.89 3.84 20.96
CA LYS A 393 -10.30 3.25 19.75
C LYS A 393 -10.80 3.92 18.47
N ARG A 394 -12.11 4.19 18.38
CA ARG A 394 -12.71 4.90 17.24
C ARG A 394 -12.23 6.34 17.16
N VAL A 395 -12.09 7.04 18.29
CA VAL A 395 -11.48 8.37 18.33
C VAL A 395 -10.02 8.29 17.93
N ALA A 396 -9.24 7.32 18.41
CA ALA A 396 -7.85 7.14 18.04
C ALA A 396 -7.67 6.84 16.54
N SER A 397 -8.56 6.06 15.92
CA SER A 397 -8.53 5.85 14.47
C SER A 397 -8.90 7.09 13.68
N LEU A 398 -9.79 7.95 14.20
CA LEU A 398 -10.17 9.24 13.59
C LEU A 398 -9.15 10.36 13.87
N LYS A 399 -8.47 10.32 15.02
CA LYS A 399 -7.42 11.26 15.46
C LYS A 399 -6.06 10.90 14.96
N ARG A 400 -5.81 9.62 14.60
CA ARG A 400 -4.58 9.22 13.91
C ARG A 400 -4.45 10.24 12.79
N PRO A 401 -3.47 11.17 12.87
CA PRO A 401 -3.22 12.05 11.76
C PRO A 401 -3.05 11.08 10.61
N THR A 402 -3.88 11.17 9.58
CA THR A 402 -3.70 10.44 8.32
C THR A 402 -2.21 10.51 8.05
N ALA A 403 -1.52 9.39 8.25
CA ALA A 403 -0.12 9.33 8.67
C ALA A 403 0.65 10.35 7.87
N ARG A 404 1.06 11.48 8.52
CA ARG A 404 1.43 12.76 7.87
C ARG A 404 1.59 12.53 6.38
N GLY A 405 0.47 12.64 5.65
CA GLY A 405 0.56 12.63 4.19
C GLY A 405 1.68 13.61 3.84
N PRO A 406 2.46 13.36 2.77
CA PRO A 406 3.58 14.23 2.42
C PRO A 406 3.17 15.68 2.68
N GLU A 407 4.01 16.46 3.38
CA GLU A 407 3.64 17.79 3.93
C GLU A 407 2.95 18.70 2.89
N ASP A 408 3.17 18.40 1.62
CA ASP A 408 2.29 18.77 0.53
C ASP A 408 1.59 17.50 -0.03
N PRO A 409 0.25 17.36 0.06
CA PRO A 409 -0.47 16.27 -0.60
C PRO A 409 -0.21 16.26 -2.11
N ASN A 410 0.33 17.36 -2.67
CA ASN A 410 0.76 17.48 -4.05
C ASN A 410 2.20 17.06 -4.36
N ALA A 411 2.99 16.66 -3.37
CA ALA A 411 4.31 16.11 -3.63
C ALA A 411 4.20 14.70 -4.23
N LEU A 412 5.06 14.40 -5.21
CA LEU A 412 5.24 13.04 -5.71
C LEU A 412 5.85 12.16 -4.61
N VAL A 413 5.32 10.95 -4.45
CA VAL A 413 6.03 9.89 -3.72
C VAL A 413 7.30 9.55 -4.51
N VAL A 414 8.47 9.64 -3.87
CA VAL A 414 9.78 9.36 -4.47
C VAL A 414 10.52 8.32 -3.64
N ASN A 415 11.49 7.65 -4.25
CA ASN A 415 12.38 6.75 -3.52
C ASN A 415 13.19 7.56 -2.50
N PRO A 416 13.07 7.28 -1.19
CA PRO A 416 13.83 8.01 -0.17
C PRO A 416 15.31 7.63 -0.17
N VAL A 417 15.65 6.44 -0.70
CA VAL A 417 17.01 5.91 -0.73
C VAL A 417 17.58 6.04 -2.13
N GLY A 418 18.45 7.03 -2.31
CA GLY A 418 19.13 7.29 -3.57
C GLY A 418 19.35 8.78 -3.76
N LYS A 419 20.44 9.12 -4.44
CA LYS A 419 20.72 10.51 -4.81
C LYS A 419 19.66 11.07 -5.77
N ASP A 420 19.03 10.17 -6.52
CA ASP A 420 18.30 10.50 -7.73
C ASP A 420 16.77 10.70 -7.53
N ARG A 421 16.26 10.41 -6.31
CA ARG A 421 14.85 10.59 -5.91
C ARG A 421 13.86 10.16 -7.01
N ASP A 422 14.04 8.94 -7.50
CA ASP A 422 13.20 8.37 -8.56
C ASP A 422 11.72 8.38 -8.15
N PRO A 423 10.80 8.92 -9.00
CA PRO A 423 9.40 8.95 -8.68
C PRO A 423 8.81 7.54 -8.65
N ALA A 424 7.92 7.30 -7.69
CA ALA A 424 7.02 6.18 -7.75
C ALA A 424 6.00 6.42 -8.89
N ILE A 425 5.64 5.35 -9.57
CA ILE A 425 4.56 5.30 -10.54
C ILE A 425 3.57 4.23 -10.12
N TRP A 426 2.28 4.41 -10.37
CA TRP A 426 1.31 3.35 -10.13
C TRP A 426 0.14 3.35 -11.11
N PHE A 427 -0.52 2.19 -11.19
CA PHE A 427 -1.64 1.89 -12.04
C PHE A 427 -2.73 1.18 -11.23
N HIS A 428 -3.99 1.55 -11.43
CA HIS A 428 -5.14 0.91 -10.79
C HIS A 428 -5.87 0.00 -11.79
N ASP A 429 -5.89 -1.30 -11.50
CA ASP A 429 -6.70 -2.30 -12.21
C ASP A 429 -8.00 -2.53 -11.44
N GLU A 430 -9.11 -2.14 -12.06
CA GLU A 430 -10.47 -2.28 -11.54
C GLU A 430 -11.25 -3.41 -12.22
N THR A 431 -10.60 -4.16 -13.11
CA THR A 431 -11.20 -5.22 -13.95
C THR A 431 -10.84 -6.62 -13.46
N VAL A 432 -10.39 -6.73 -12.21
CA VAL A 432 -9.95 -7.98 -11.61
C VAL A 432 -11.12 -8.82 -11.13
N ASP A 433 -11.01 -10.13 -11.32
CA ASP A 433 -11.98 -11.06 -10.78
C ASP A 433 -11.61 -11.43 -9.33
N PRO A 434 -12.54 -11.28 -8.36
CA PRO A 434 -12.30 -11.65 -6.97
C PRO A 434 -11.92 -13.14 -6.84
N GLY A 435 -10.94 -13.46 -6.00
CA GLY A 435 -10.49 -14.82 -5.75
C GLY A 435 -9.50 -15.38 -6.77
N LYS A 436 -9.21 -14.65 -7.84
CA LYS A 436 -8.17 -15.01 -8.81
C LYS A 436 -6.80 -14.52 -8.38
N THR A 437 -5.76 -15.22 -8.83
CA THR A 437 -4.36 -14.86 -8.60
C THR A 437 -3.77 -14.27 -9.86
N TYR A 438 -3.17 -13.09 -9.75
CA TYR A 438 -2.56 -12.39 -10.89
C TYR A 438 -1.10 -12.06 -10.63
N ARG A 439 -0.36 -11.78 -11.71
CA ARG A 439 0.91 -11.04 -11.65
C ARG A 439 0.94 -9.96 -12.71
N TYR A 440 1.66 -8.87 -12.42
CA TYR A 440 1.62 -7.65 -13.21
C TYR A 440 3.00 -7.24 -13.70
N ARG A 441 3.06 -6.52 -14.81
CA ARG A 441 4.23 -5.76 -15.24
C ARG A 441 3.83 -4.38 -15.73
N LEU A 442 4.72 -3.41 -15.59
CA LEU A 442 4.48 -2.02 -15.98
C LEU A 442 5.42 -1.60 -17.09
N ARG A 443 4.98 -0.67 -17.94
CA ARG A 443 5.88 0.10 -18.82
C ARG A 443 5.50 1.56 -18.82
N VAL A 444 6.47 2.40 -19.15
CA VAL A 444 6.29 3.85 -19.24
C VAL A 444 6.40 4.30 -20.68
N LYS A 445 5.50 5.19 -21.09
CA LYS A 445 5.53 5.91 -22.35
C LYS A 445 5.95 7.35 -22.09
N ILE A 446 6.99 7.84 -22.77
CA ILE A 446 7.48 9.21 -22.60
C ILE A 446 7.28 10.04 -23.85
N TRP A 447 7.22 11.36 -23.69
CA TRP A 447 7.14 12.28 -24.80
C TRP A 447 8.47 12.37 -25.56
N ASN A 448 8.45 12.23 -26.88
CA ASN A 448 9.62 12.45 -27.72
C ASN A 448 9.91 13.96 -27.88
N ARG A 449 10.98 14.44 -27.23
CA ARG A 449 11.40 15.85 -27.29
C ARG A 449 11.95 16.31 -28.65
N TYR A 450 12.13 15.38 -29.60
CA TYR A 450 12.57 15.64 -30.97
C TYR A 450 11.46 15.38 -32.01
N VAL A 451 10.20 15.25 -31.59
CA VAL A 451 9.06 15.17 -32.52
C VAL A 451 9.10 16.36 -33.49
N GLY A 452 8.97 16.08 -34.80
CA GLY A 452 9.05 17.12 -35.83
C GLY A 452 10.44 17.57 -36.25
N LYS A 453 11.51 17.15 -35.56
CA LYS A 453 12.89 17.64 -35.78
C LYS A 453 13.73 16.66 -36.62
N ARG A 454 13.28 16.36 -37.84
CA ARG A 454 13.91 15.38 -38.75
C ARG A 454 15.41 15.61 -38.98
N ALA A 455 15.83 16.87 -39.14
CA ALA A 455 17.22 17.22 -39.40
C ALA A 455 18.15 17.08 -38.18
N GLU A 456 17.60 17.02 -36.97
CA GLU A 456 18.38 16.89 -35.74
C GLU A 456 18.59 15.43 -35.33
N LEU A 457 17.92 14.48 -35.99
CA LEU A 457 17.97 13.05 -35.66
C LEU A 457 18.82 12.27 -36.66
N ARG A 458 19.50 11.24 -36.16
CA ARG A 458 20.27 10.31 -37.01
C ARG A 458 19.36 9.50 -37.93
N ASP A 459 18.18 9.12 -37.44
CA ASP A 459 17.10 8.54 -38.24
C ASP A 459 15.96 9.58 -38.35
N PRO A 460 15.71 10.17 -39.53
CA PRO A 460 14.61 11.11 -39.72
C PRO A 460 13.21 10.53 -39.43
N ALA A 461 13.02 9.20 -39.55
CA ALA A 461 11.74 8.56 -39.28
C ALA A 461 11.35 8.63 -37.79
N ASP A 462 12.33 8.74 -36.89
CA ASP A 462 12.13 8.87 -35.45
C ASP A 462 11.41 10.17 -35.07
N ALA A 463 11.51 11.23 -35.89
CA ALA A 463 10.77 12.48 -35.67
C ALA A 463 9.26 12.29 -35.79
N ASN A 464 8.79 11.21 -36.43
CA ASN A 464 7.37 10.90 -36.56
C ASN A 464 6.79 10.21 -35.31
N LYS A 465 7.66 9.77 -34.38
CA LYS A 465 7.25 9.11 -33.13
C LYS A 465 6.97 10.18 -32.07
N THR A 466 5.72 10.51 -31.79
CA THR A 466 5.41 11.47 -30.72
C THR A 466 5.71 10.90 -29.33
N VAL A 467 5.61 9.59 -29.18
CA VAL A 467 5.78 8.87 -27.91
C VAL A 467 6.85 7.80 -28.07
N LEU A 468 7.75 7.71 -27.10
CA LEU A 468 8.73 6.63 -26.99
C LEU A 468 8.20 5.61 -25.97
N VAL A 469 8.06 4.37 -26.41
CA VAL A 469 7.52 3.27 -25.60
C VAL A 469 8.68 2.54 -24.93
N GLY A 470 8.63 2.42 -23.60
CA GLY A 470 9.61 1.64 -22.84
C GLY A 470 9.33 0.16 -22.84
N ASP A 471 10.38 -0.58 -22.46
CA ASP A 471 10.26 -2.00 -22.20
C ASP A 471 9.37 -2.26 -20.97
N TRP A 472 8.81 -3.47 -20.92
CA TRP A 472 8.11 -3.94 -19.73
C TRP A 472 9.08 -4.20 -18.58
N SER A 473 8.66 -3.90 -17.36
CA SER A 473 9.34 -4.30 -16.13
C SER A 473 9.36 -5.83 -15.98
N GLU A 474 10.17 -6.30 -15.04
CA GLU A 474 10.01 -7.65 -14.50
C GLU A 474 8.60 -7.85 -13.92
N PRO A 475 8.04 -9.07 -13.94
CA PRO A 475 6.76 -9.36 -13.30
C PRO A 475 6.79 -9.18 -11.78
N SER A 476 5.66 -8.73 -11.21
CA SER A 476 5.42 -8.69 -9.76
C SER A 476 5.44 -10.09 -9.15
N ASP A 477 5.46 -10.15 -7.82
CA ASP A 477 5.05 -11.38 -7.13
C ASP A 477 3.57 -11.66 -7.40
N PRO A 478 3.14 -12.95 -7.38
CA PRO A 478 1.74 -13.32 -7.48
C PRO A 478 0.91 -12.69 -6.37
N ILE A 479 -0.26 -12.16 -6.70
CA ILE A 479 -1.21 -11.57 -5.76
C ILE A 479 -2.57 -12.22 -5.91
N LEU A 480 -3.12 -12.72 -4.79
CA LEU A 480 -4.49 -13.18 -4.72
C LEU A 480 -5.41 -11.97 -4.50
N VAL A 481 -6.30 -11.70 -5.45
CA VAL A 481 -7.33 -10.67 -5.28
C VAL A 481 -8.33 -11.18 -4.26
N TYR A 482 -8.64 -10.34 -3.27
CA TYR A 482 -9.54 -10.77 -2.19
C TYR A 482 -10.89 -11.21 -2.76
N PRO A 483 -11.37 -12.42 -2.43
CA PRO A 483 -12.67 -12.86 -2.90
C PRO A 483 -13.76 -12.07 -2.18
N ARG A 484 -14.86 -11.80 -2.88
CA ARG A 484 -16.03 -11.10 -2.33
C ARG A 484 -16.86 -11.99 -1.42
N THR A 485 -16.68 -13.30 -1.50
CA THR A 485 -17.43 -14.28 -0.71
C THR A 485 -16.46 -15.15 0.10
N HIS A 486 -16.75 -15.31 1.38
CA HIS A 486 -16.03 -16.20 2.29
C HIS A 486 -17.00 -17.13 2.96
N PHE A 487 -16.58 -18.37 3.22
CA PHE A 487 -17.33 -19.25 4.11
C PHE A 487 -16.44 -19.81 5.20
N PHE A 488 -17.07 -20.11 6.32
CA PHE A 488 -16.44 -20.65 7.50
C PHE A 488 -17.28 -21.78 8.08
N VAL A 489 -16.65 -22.88 8.41
CA VAL A 489 -17.30 -24.05 9.01
C VAL A 489 -17.59 -23.77 10.48
N ARG A 490 -18.83 -24.02 10.91
CA ARG A 490 -19.27 -23.66 12.27
C ARG A 490 -19.58 -24.85 13.12
N SER A 491 -20.50 -25.70 12.70
CA SER A 491 -21.02 -26.79 13.52
C SER A 491 -21.68 -27.84 12.65
N ARG A 492 -22.05 -28.98 13.26
CA ARG A 492 -22.91 -29.97 12.63
C ARG A 492 -24.30 -29.37 12.48
N ALA A 493 -24.87 -29.43 11.28
CA ALA A 493 -26.25 -29.00 11.08
C ALA A 493 -27.21 -30.01 11.74
N PHE A 494 -28.35 -29.52 12.22
CA PHE A 494 -29.39 -30.36 12.82
C PHE A 494 -30.18 -31.10 11.73
N GLY A 495 -30.32 -32.41 11.85
CA GLY A 495 -31.07 -33.25 10.91
C GLY A 495 -30.62 -34.72 10.97
N ASP A 496 -31.37 -35.58 10.28
CA ASP A 496 -31.08 -37.02 10.21
C ASP A 496 -29.87 -37.34 9.34
N GLU A 497 -29.59 -36.49 8.34
CA GLU A 497 -28.46 -36.67 7.42
C GLU A 497 -27.22 -35.89 7.88
N PRO A 498 -26.00 -36.43 7.63
CA PRO A 498 -24.75 -35.75 7.95
C PRO A 498 -24.59 -34.48 7.11
N ALA A 499 -24.76 -33.33 7.76
CA ALA A 499 -24.60 -32.02 7.15
C ALA A 499 -23.81 -31.08 8.07
N VAL A 500 -23.18 -30.07 7.46
CA VAL A 500 -22.41 -29.05 8.16
C VAL A 500 -23.04 -27.68 7.98
N SER A 501 -23.05 -26.88 9.05
CA SER A 501 -23.46 -25.48 9.03
C SER A 501 -22.25 -24.61 8.72
N CYS A 502 -22.36 -23.82 7.65
CA CYS A 502 -21.38 -22.85 7.20
C CYS A 502 -21.95 -21.44 7.35
N GLU A 503 -21.18 -20.53 7.93
CA GLU A 503 -21.44 -19.09 7.87
C GLU A 503 -20.77 -18.54 6.62
N VAL A 504 -21.55 -17.91 5.74
CA VAL A 504 -21.08 -17.32 4.49
C VAL A 504 -21.20 -15.80 4.59
N PHE A 505 -20.11 -15.11 4.28
CA PHE A 505 -20.01 -13.66 4.25
C PHE A 505 -19.84 -13.21 2.81
N THR A 506 -20.63 -12.24 2.35
CA THR A 506 -20.51 -11.66 1.00
C THR A 506 -20.43 -10.14 1.08
N TRP A 507 -19.55 -9.53 0.30
CA TRP A 507 -19.46 -8.07 0.18
C TRP A 507 -20.50 -7.57 -0.81
N HIS A 508 -21.46 -6.78 -0.32
CA HIS A 508 -22.57 -6.25 -1.12
C HIS A 508 -22.86 -4.80 -0.75
N SER A 509 -22.91 -3.92 -1.75
CA SER A 509 -23.26 -2.50 -1.61
C SER A 509 -22.56 -1.80 -0.44
N GLY A 510 -21.24 -2.02 -0.33
CA GLY A 510 -20.43 -1.34 0.66
C GLY A 510 -20.44 -1.91 2.08
N ARG A 511 -21.00 -3.10 2.30
CA ARG A 511 -20.92 -3.79 3.59
C ARG A 511 -20.78 -5.29 3.41
N TRP A 512 -20.30 -5.94 4.47
CA TRP A 512 -20.39 -7.39 4.56
C TRP A 512 -21.79 -7.78 5.01
N LEU A 513 -22.36 -8.79 4.34
CA LEU A 513 -23.58 -9.46 4.75
C LEU A 513 -23.22 -10.88 5.18
N ARG A 514 -23.98 -11.46 6.12
CA ARG A 514 -23.75 -12.81 6.62
C ARG A 514 -25.02 -13.63 6.55
N GLU A 515 -24.91 -14.83 6.02
CA GLU A 515 -25.97 -15.84 6.07
C GLU A 515 -25.43 -17.21 6.49
N THR A 516 -26.32 -18.06 7.00
CA THR A 516 -25.96 -19.43 7.40
C THR A 516 -26.60 -20.45 6.47
N PHE A 517 -25.77 -21.34 5.94
CA PHE A 517 -26.17 -22.40 5.04
C PHE A 517 -25.86 -23.77 5.64
N SER A 518 -26.67 -24.77 5.29
CA SER A 518 -26.40 -26.17 5.59
C SER A 518 -25.95 -26.85 4.31
N ALA A 519 -24.81 -27.54 4.33
CA ALA A 519 -24.26 -28.23 3.18
C ALA A 519 -24.00 -29.71 3.50
N ARG A 520 -24.33 -30.59 2.56
CA ARG A 520 -24.05 -32.04 2.56
C ARG A 520 -22.96 -32.34 1.53
N VAL A 521 -22.44 -33.57 1.55
CA VAL A 521 -21.55 -34.05 0.48
C VAL A 521 -22.28 -33.98 -0.86
N GLY A 522 -21.67 -33.30 -1.83
CA GLY A 522 -22.24 -33.01 -3.15
C GLY A 522 -22.87 -31.63 -3.30
N ASP A 523 -23.18 -30.94 -2.19
CA ASP A 523 -23.79 -29.61 -2.25
C ASP A 523 -22.76 -28.51 -2.55
N VAL A 524 -23.22 -27.45 -3.22
CA VAL A 524 -22.50 -26.17 -3.31
C VAL A 524 -22.75 -25.38 -2.03
N ILE A 525 -21.70 -24.80 -1.44
CA ILE A 525 -21.83 -23.96 -0.25
C ILE A 525 -22.32 -22.56 -0.65
N GLY A 526 -23.45 -22.16 -0.06
CA GLY A 526 -24.11 -20.88 -0.32
C GLY A 526 -25.27 -21.00 -1.31
N ASP A 527 -26.13 -19.99 -1.33
CA ASP A 527 -27.26 -19.86 -2.25
C ASP A 527 -27.67 -18.38 -2.31
N THR A 528 -28.56 -18.05 -3.22
CA THR A 528 -29.17 -16.73 -3.29
C THR A 528 -30.21 -16.54 -2.15
N LYS A 529 -30.18 -15.39 -1.48
CA LYS A 529 -31.10 -15.08 -0.37
C LYS A 529 -31.66 -13.66 -0.50
N GLU A 530 -32.95 -13.51 -0.19
CA GLU A 530 -33.52 -12.18 0.05
C GLU A 530 -33.07 -11.66 1.41
N VAL A 531 -32.26 -10.61 1.40
CA VAL A 531 -31.77 -9.94 2.61
C VAL A 531 -32.47 -8.60 2.76
N ARG A 532 -32.88 -8.26 3.98
CA ARG A 532 -33.41 -6.95 4.30
C ARG A 532 -32.25 -6.01 4.62
N LEU A 533 -32.06 -5.00 3.78
CA LEU A 533 -31.06 -3.95 3.93
C LEU A 533 -31.73 -2.71 4.50
N ASP A 534 -31.19 -2.14 5.58
CA ASP A 534 -31.81 -0.99 6.25
C ASP A 534 -31.55 0.35 5.53
N ASP A 535 -30.61 0.39 4.59
CA ASP A 535 -30.20 1.60 3.86
C ASP A 535 -30.79 1.68 2.45
N GLY A 536 -32.12 1.70 2.35
CA GLY A 536 -32.76 2.06 1.09
C GLY A 536 -32.50 3.54 0.72
N PRO A 537 -32.68 3.93 -0.56
CA PRO A 537 -32.50 5.31 -1.02
C PRO A 537 -33.30 6.35 -0.20
N ASP A 538 -34.44 5.93 0.35
CA ASP A 538 -35.34 6.77 1.16
C ASP A 538 -35.21 6.53 2.68
N GLY A 539 -34.15 5.84 3.13
CA GLY A 539 -33.98 5.39 4.52
C GLY A 539 -35.00 4.34 4.96
N ARG A 540 -35.68 3.70 4.00
CA ARG A 540 -36.60 2.58 4.25
C ARG A 540 -35.89 1.26 3.98
N PRO A 541 -36.20 0.20 4.73
CA PRO A 541 -35.60 -1.10 4.50
C PRO A 541 -36.04 -1.65 3.14
N VAL A 542 -35.07 -2.05 2.33
CA VAL A 542 -35.27 -2.67 1.00
C VAL A 542 -34.93 -4.16 1.12
N ARG A 543 -35.73 -5.01 0.46
CA ARG A 543 -35.38 -6.41 0.28
C ARG A 543 -34.63 -6.55 -1.03
N GLU A 544 -33.42 -7.07 -0.96
CA GLU A 544 -32.60 -7.32 -2.13
C GLU A 544 -32.18 -8.78 -2.17
N THR A 545 -32.19 -9.34 -3.37
CA THR A 545 -31.74 -10.70 -3.64
C THR A 545 -30.22 -10.69 -3.76
N VAL A 546 -29.52 -11.22 -2.77
CA VAL A 546 -28.06 -11.26 -2.70
C VAL A 546 -27.56 -12.67 -2.91
N ASP A 547 -26.53 -12.82 -3.75
CA ASP A 547 -25.87 -14.09 -4.00
C ASP A 547 -24.77 -14.37 -2.96
N PHE A 548 -24.95 -15.45 -2.19
CA PHE A 548 -23.95 -15.97 -1.25
C PHE A 548 -23.24 -17.21 -1.81
N SER A 549 -23.43 -17.56 -3.08
CA SER A 549 -22.80 -18.73 -3.68
C SER A 549 -21.28 -18.59 -3.65
N THR A 550 -20.61 -19.57 -3.05
CA THR A 550 -19.14 -19.64 -3.04
C THR A 550 -18.60 -20.43 -4.23
N GLY A 551 -19.47 -21.22 -4.87
CA GLY A 551 -19.12 -22.23 -5.87
C GLY A 551 -18.34 -23.43 -5.30
N ALA A 552 -17.98 -23.43 -4.02
CA ALA A 552 -17.28 -24.54 -3.39
C ALA A 552 -18.19 -25.76 -3.24
N VAL A 553 -17.75 -26.91 -3.74
CA VAL A 553 -18.52 -28.17 -3.67
C VAL A 553 -17.98 -29.05 -2.54
N VAL A 554 -18.83 -29.48 -1.63
CA VAL A 554 -18.42 -30.37 -0.52
C VAL A 554 -18.14 -31.78 -1.06
N LEU A 555 -16.95 -32.29 -0.82
CA LEU A 555 -16.51 -33.63 -1.27
C LEU A 555 -16.55 -34.67 -0.15
N ASP A 556 -16.22 -34.27 1.09
CA ASP A 556 -16.19 -35.17 2.25
C ASP A 556 -16.47 -34.38 3.54
N LEU A 557 -17.14 -35.03 4.49
CA LEU A 557 -17.47 -34.49 5.81
C LEU A 557 -17.02 -35.47 6.89
N ARG A 558 -16.05 -35.03 7.70
CA ARG A 558 -15.54 -35.82 8.84
C ARG A 558 -15.95 -35.16 10.13
N PHE A 559 -16.76 -35.88 10.88
CA PHE A 559 -17.18 -35.47 12.21
C PHE A 559 -16.29 -36.14 13.25
N ASP A 560 -16.12 -35.47 14.39
CA ASP A 560 -15.38 -35.99 15.55
C ASP A 560 -13.88 -36.27 15.30
N GLU A 561 -13.27 -35.60 14.30
CA GLU A 561 -11.84 -35.77 14.04
C GLU A 561 -11.02 -35.16 15.19
N PRO A 562 -10.15 -35.94 15.85
CA PRO A 562 -9.34 -35.44 16.95
C PRO A 562 -8.30 -34.45 16.42
N MET A 563 -8.32 -33.24 16.97
CA MET A 563 -7.34 -32.21 16.68
C MET A 563 -6.69 -31.73 17.97
N VAL A 564 -5.37 -31.57 17.92
CA VAL A 564 -4.56 -31.07 19.03
C VAL A 564 -4.49 -29.55 18.91
N LEU A 565 -5.18 -28.83 19.80
CA LEU A 565 -5.16 -27.37 19.82
C LEU A 565 -4.20 -26.86 20.88
N ARG A 566 -3.34 -25.91 20.49
CA ARG A 566 -2.53 -25.13 21.43
C ARG A 566 -3.44 -24.11 22.12
N ARG A 567 -3.66 -24.27 23.43
CA ARG A 567 -4.36 -23.29 24.27
C ARG A 567 -3.36 -22.58 25.17
N SER A 568 -3.47 -21.25 25.27
CA SER A 568 -2.79 -20.49 26.31
C SER A 568 -3.40 -20.85 27.67
N GLN A 569 -2.59 -21.24 28.64
CA GLN A 569 -3.00 -21.47 30.04
C GLN A 569 -2.73 -20.25 30.93
N GLY A 570 -2.30 -19.12 30.36
CA GLY A 570 -1.82 -17.95 31.09
C GLY A 570 -0.31 -18.03 31.39
N LYS A 571 0.31 -16.90 31.76
CA LYS A 571 1.76 -16.75 32.01
C LYS A 571 2.69 -17.27 30.90
N GLY A 572 2.26 -17.21 29.65
CA GLY A 572 3.05 -17.71 28.51
C GLY A 572 3.17 -19.23 28.43
N GLU A 573 2.49 -19.99 29.30
CA GLU A 573 2.41 -21.44 29.20
C GLU A 573 1.32 -21.85 28.19
N PHE A 574 1.62 -22.89 27.42
CA PHE A 574 0.70 -23.45 26.46
C PHE A 574 0.48 -24.93 26.76
N ALA A 575 -0.78 -25.35 26.75
CA ALA A 575 -1.14 -26.76 26.82
C ALA A 575 -1.76 -27.20 25.51
N TYR A 576 -1.47 -28.44 25.13
CA TYR A 576 -2.15 -29.12 24.05
C TYR A 576 -3.38 -29.81 24.60
N ALA A 577 -4.55 -29.46 24.07
CA ALA A 577 -5.80 -30.13 24.41
C ALA A 577 -6.33 -30.84 23.18
N GLU A 578 -6.62 -32.13 23.31
CA GLU A 578 -7.38 -32.85 22.30
C GLU A 578 -8.81 -32.30 22.28
N SER A 579 -9.25 -31.91 21.08
CA SER A 579 -10.63 -31.47 20.84
C SER A 579 -11.15 -32.19 19.61
N ARG A 580 -12.41 -32.60 19.67
CA ARG A 580 -13.14 -33.03 18.47
C ARG A 580 -13.43 -31.82 17.59
N SER A 581 -13.28 -31.99 16.28
CA SER A 581 -13.50 -30.96 15.26
C SER A 581 -14.28 -31.54 14.08
N ILE A 582 -14.82 -30.64 13.26
CA ILE A 582 -15.46 -30.98 11.99
C ILE A 582 -14.51 -30.54 10.88
N ARG A 583 -14.14 -31.50 10.02
CA ARG A 583 -13.36 -31.23 8.82
C ARG A 583 -14.27 -31.34 7.60
N VAL A 584 -14.22 -30.31 6.76
CA VAL A 584 -14.89 -30.24 5.46
C VAL A 584 -13.81 -30.28 4.40
N VAL A 585 -13.87 -31.29 3.53
CA VAL A 585 -13.06 -31.34 2.31
C VAL A 585 -13.94 -30.84 1.17
N TYR A 586 -13.46 -29.88 0.41
CA TYR A 586 -14.23 -29.23 -0.66
C TYR A 586 -13.38 -28.99 -1.91
N LEU A 587 -14.03 -28.96 -3.06
CA LEU A 587 -13.46 -28.48 -4.32
C LEU A 587 -13.65 -26.97 -4.40
N ASP A 588 -12.56 -26.21 -4.48
CA ASP A 588 -12.60 -24.78 -4.70
C ASP A 588 -12.60 -24.50 -6.21
N PRO A 589 -13.66 -23.90 -6.78
CA PRO A 589 -13.75 -23.67 -8.22
C PRO A 589 -12.78 -22.59 -8.71
N SER A 590 -12.26 -21.74 -7.80
CA SER A 590 -11.40 -20.61 -8.19
C SER A 590 -10.06 -21.09 -8.79
N ASP A 591 -9.51 -22.16 -8.22
CA ASP A 591 -8.25 -22.79 -8.61
C ASP A 591 -8.38 -24.29 -8.96
N GLY A 592 -9.57 -24.87 -8.82
CA GLY A 592 -9.82 -26.28 -9.09
C GLY A 592 -9.17 -27.23 -8.08
N GLN A 593 -8.70 -26.73 -6.93
CA GLN A 593 -8.00 -27.54 -5.94
C GLN A 593 -8.95 -28.08 -4.86
N VAL A 594 -8.61 -29.26 -4.35
CA VAL A 594 -9.26 -29.82 -3.16
C VAL A 594 -8.63 -29.20 -1.92
N LYS A 595 -9.45 -28.55 -1.10
CA LYS A 595 -9.04 -27.84 0.12
C LYS A 595 -9.78 -28.40 1.33
N GLU A 596 -9.23 -28.14 2.50
CA GLU A 596 -9.82 -28.55 3.77
C GLU A 596 -10.08 -27.33 4.66
N ARG A 597 -11.22 -27.33 5.34
CA ARG A 597 -11.59 -26.37 6.38
C ARG A 597 -11.91 -27.11 7.66
N VAL A 598 -11.50 -26.55 8.79
CA VAL A 598 -11.72 -27.15 10.12
C VAL A 598 -12.42 -26.13 11.00
N ASP A 599 -13.58 -26.49 11.55
CA ASP A 599 -14.48 -25.56 12.27
C ASP A 599 -13.78 -24.79 13.41
N ARG A 600 -12.89 -25.45 14.15
CA ARG A 600 -12.12 -24.86 15.25
C ARG A 600 -11.08 -23.85 14.77
N LEU A 601 -10.45 -24.11 13.62
CA LEU A 601 -9.50 -23.18 13.01
C LEU A 601 -10.24 -21.98 12.41
N ASP A 602 -11.35 -22.22 11.72
CA ASP A 602 -12.20 -21.17 11.16
C ASP A 602 -12.77 -20.25 12.26
N ARG A 603 -13.17 -20.80 13.42
CA ARG A 603 -13.59 -20.01 14.59
C ARG A 603 -12.51 -19.07 15.12
N ALA A 604 -11.25 -19.45 14.98
CA ALA A 604 -10.09 -18.69 15.42
C ALA A 604 -9.47 -17.85 14.28
N ASP A 605 -9.99 -17.98 13.05
CA ASP A 605 -9.48 -17.26 11.90
C ASP A 605 -9.65 -15.73 12.13
N PRO A 606 -8.56 -14.95 12.08
CA PRO A 606 -8.62 -13.50 12.28
C PRO A 606 -9.55 -12.78 11.30
N ARG A 607 -9.77 -13.33 10.10
CA ARG A 607 -10.69 -12.83 9.09
C ARG A 607 -12.13 -13.14 9.47
N TYR A 608 -12.42 -14.37 9.90
CA TYR A 608 -13.76 -14.71 10.42
C TYR A 608 -14.15 -13.78 11.57
N LEU A 609 -13.25 -13.59 12.53
CA LEU A 609 -13.49 -12.71 13.68
C LEU A 609 -13.73 -11.25 13.24
N ARG A 610 -12.94 -10.74 12.28
CA ARG A 610 -13.13 -9.40 11.70
C ARG A 610 -14.49 -9.27 11.02
N LEU A 611 -14.83 -10.18 10.12
CA LEU A 611 -16.09 -10.16 9.38
C LEU A 611 -17.30 -10.29 10.31
N ARG A 612 -17.20 -11.15 11.34
CA ARG A 612 -18.27 -11.30 12.34
C ARG A 612 -18.45 -10.03 13.18
N GLU A 613 -17.36 -9.34 13.51
CA GLU A 613 -17.41 -8.06 14.22
C GLU A 613 -18.01 -6.96 13.33
N GLU A 614 -17.58 -6.87 12.07
CA GLU A 614 -18.11 -5.89 11.10
C GLU A 614 -19.62 -6.08 10.85
N VAL A 615 -20.10 -7.33 10.76
CA VAL A 615 -21.54 -7.61 10.57
C VAL A 615 -22.35 -7.52 11.88
N GLY A 616 -21.72 -7.72 13.04
CA GLY A 616 -22.38 -7.75 14.34
C GLY A 616 -22.41 -6.41 15.09
N ALA A 617 -21.85 -5.35 14.50
CA ALA A 617 -21.79 -4.01 15.08
C ALA A 617 -23.06 -3.17 14.81
N ASP A 618 -23.98 -3.68 13.98
CA ASP A 618 -25.32 -3.14 13.73
C ASP A 618 -26.35 -3.77 14.68
#